data_AF-A0A553FYX4-F1
#
_entry.id   AF-A0A553FYX4-F1
#
_cell.length_a   1.000
_cell.length_b   1.000
_cell.length_c   1.000
_cell.angle_alpha   90.00
_cell.angle_beta   90.00
_cell.angle_gamma   90.00
#
_symmetry.space_group_name_H-M   'P 1'
#
loop_
_entity.id
_entity.type
_entity.pdbx_description
1 polymer ?
#
loop_
_entity_poly.entity_id
_entity_poly.type
_entity_poly.pdbx_seq_one_letter_code
_entity_poly.pdbx_strand_id
1 'polypeptide(L)' 'MTTWLTTTEAAERLGVSPKTVYRRISDGTLAAYRLASSGQYKIRAEDLEHQIEPVSKED' A
#
# COMPACT_ATOMS: atom_id res chain seq x y z
N MET A 1 -6.97 -15.48 1.87
CA MET A 1 -6.03 -15.73 0.75
C MET A 1 -5.16 -14.50 0.64
N THR A 2 -3.83 -14.62 0.80
CA THR A 2 -2.96 -13.44 0.79
C THR A 2 -2.75 -12.96 -0.64
N THR A 3 -3.45 -11.89 -1.01
CA THR A 3 -3.28 -11.22 -2.30
C THR A 3 -2.12 -10.25 -2.20
N TRP A 4 -1.20 -10.33 -3.15
CA TRP A 4 -0.04 -9.46 -3.24
C TRP A 4 -0.21 -8.48 -4.39
N LEU A 5 -0.17 -7.19 -4.09
CA LEU A 5 -0.36 -6.11 -5.03
C LEU A 5 0.96 -5.39 -5.28
N THR A 6 1.17 -4.92 -6.50
CA THR A 6 2.25 -3.98 -6.80
C THR A 6 1.96 -2.60 -6.20
N THR A 7 2.97 -1.73 -6.13
CA THR A 7 2.77 -0.31 -5.74
C THR A 7 1.73 0.40 -6.58
N THR A 8 1.59 0.04 -7.86
CA THR A 8 0.60 0.63 -8.76
C THR A 8 -0.80 0.14 -8.42
N GLU A 9 -1.00 -1.18 -8.31
CA GLU A 9 -2.31 -1.74 -7.94
C GLU A 9 -2.75 -1.26 -6.55
N ALA A 10 -1.81 -1.17 -5.60
CA ALA A 10 -2.07 -0.61 -4.28
C ALA A 10 -2.51 0.86 -4.35
N ALA A 11 -1.89 1.65 -5.24
CA ALA A 11 -2.25 3.05 -5.46
C ALA A 11 -3.66 3.17 -6.04
N GLU A 12 -4.00 2.36 -7.04
CA GLU A 12 -5.32 2.30 -7.64
C GLU A 12 -6.39 1.89 -6.61
N ARG A 13 -6.11 0.89 -5.79
CA ARG A 13 -7.04 0.42 -4.75
C ARG A 13 -7.30 1.46 -3.67
N LEU A 14 -6.27 2.21 -3.29
CA LEU A 14 -6.36 3.29 -2.32
C LEU A 14 -6.87 4.61 -2.93
N GLY A 15 -7.01 4.70 -4.26
CA GLY A 15 -7.34 5.94 -4.96
C GLY A 15 -6.27 7.04 -4.80
N VAL A 16 -5.01 6.68 -4.54
CA VAL A 16 -3.91 7.63 -4.37
C VAL A 16 -2.91 7.52 -5.52
N SER A 17 -2.02 8.51 -5.64
CA SER A 17 -0.91 8.39 -6.58
C SER A 17 0.14 7.37 -6.11
N PRO A 18 0.84 6.67 -7.01
CA PRO A 18 1.90 5.73 -6.66
C PRO A 18 3.02 6.40 -5.85
N LYS A 19 3.27 7.71 -6.09
CA LYS A 19 4.20 8.51 -5.29
C LYS A 19 3.82 8.58 -3.81
N THR A 20 2.52 8.65 -3.50
CA THR A 20 2.01 8.62 -2.13
C THR A 20 2.23 7.25 -1.49
N VAL A 21 2.05 6.17 -2.26
CA VAL A 21 2.36 4.81 -1.79
C VAL A 21 3.85 4.69 -1.46
N TYR A 22 4.74 5.12 -2.35
CA TYR A 22 6.19 5.15 -2.09
C TYR A 22 6.55 6.00 -0.86
N ARG A 23 5.91 7.16 -0.69
CA ARG A 23 6.09 7.99 0.50
C ARG A 23 5.73 7.22 1.75
N ARG A 24 4.55 6.59 1.80
CA ARG A 24 4.08 5.82 2.96
C ARG A 24 4.98 4.62 3.28
N ILE A 25 5.53 3.96 2.26
CA ILE A 25 6.52 2.89 2.44
C ILE A 25 7.81 3.46 3.05
N SER A 26 8.28 4.59 2.52
CA SER A 26 9.50 5.24 3.02
C SER A 26 9.35 5.83 4.42
N ASP A 27 8.12 6.23 4.77
CA ASP A 27 7.72 6.75 6.08
C ASP A 27 7.56 5.62 7.12
N GLY A 28 7.49 4.37 6.67
CA GLY A 28 7.27 3.19 7.52
C GLY A 28 5.80 2.92 7.84
N THR A 29 4.89 3.75 7.34
CA THR A 29 3.45 3.70 7.61
C THR A 29 2.75 2.61 6.77
N LEU A 30 3.36 2.12 5.68
CA LEU A 30 2.83 1.02 4.86
C LEU A 30 3.87 -0.11 4.72
N ALA A 31 3.47 -1.36 5.00
CA ALA A 31 4.36 -2.50 4.92
C ALA A 31 4.51 -3.00 3.47
N ALA A 32 5.65 -2.67 2.85
CA ALA A 32 6.02 -3.20 1.54
C ALA A 32 7.20 -4.18 1.60
N TYR A 33 7.13 -5.19 0.76
CA TYR A 33 8.10 -6.26 0.61
C TYR A 33 8.80 -6.10 -0.73
N ARG A 34 10.12 -5.91 -0.72
CA ARG A 34 10.91 -5.82 -1.95
C ARG A 34 11.30 -7.21 -2.42
N LEU A 35 10.95 -7.56 -3.66
CA LEU A 35 11.46 -8.79 -4.28
C LEU A 35 12.93 -8.60 -4.66
N ALA A 36 13.81 -9.38 -4.03
CA ALA A 36 15.25 -9.38 -4.31
C ALA A 36 15.58 -9.66 -5.78
N SER A 37 14.73 -10.42 -6.48
CA SER A 37 14.97 -10.84 -7.87
C SER A 37 14.61 -9.80 -8.95
N SER A 38 13.72 -8.85 -8.67
CA SER A 38 13.26 -7.87 -9.67
C SER A 38 13.27 -6.42 -9.19
N GLY A 39 13.63 -6.17 -7.92
CA GLY A 39 13.64 -4.83 -7.35
C GLY A 39 12.26 -4.19 -7.16
N GLN A 40 11.18 -4.88 -7.55
CA GLN A 40 9.80 -4.44 -7.39
C GLN A 40 9.32 -4.59 -5.94
N TYR A 41 8.46 -3.65 -5.53
CA TYR A 41 7.78 -3.70 -4.24
C TYR A 41 6.43 -4.41 -4.39
N LYS A 42 6.14 -5.31 -3.45
CA LYS A 42 4.85 -5.95 -3.27
C LYS A 42 4.29 -5.60 -1.91
N ILE A 43 3.00 -5.33 -1.88
CA ILE A 43 2.24 -4.93 -0.71
C ILE A 43 1.15 -5.97 -0.51
N ARG A 44 0.86 -6.35 0.73
CA ARG A 44 -0.26 -7.25 0.99
C ARG A 44 -1.54 -6.46 0.87
N ALA A 45 -2.50 -7.00 0.11
CA ALA A 45 -3.85 -6.46 0.02
C ALA A 45 -4.47 -6.22 1.40
N GLU A 46 -4.23 -7.15 2.32
CA GLU A 46 -4.71 -7.09 3.70
C GLU A 46 -4.13 -5.89 4.47
N ASP A 47 -2.84 -5.57 4.28
CA ASP A 47 -2.19 -4.42 4.92
C ASP A 47 -2.80 -3.09 4.44
N LEU A 48 -3.11 -3.02 3.14
CA LEU A 48 -3.80 -1.88 2.55
C LEU A 48 -5.22 -1.76 3.11
N GLU A 49 -5.94 -2.86 3.23
CA GLU A 49 -7.30 -2.90 3.78
C GLU A 49 -7.34 -2.51 5.26
N HIS A 50 -6.33 -2.91 6.04
CA HIS A 50 -6.16 -2.48 7.43
C HIS A 50 -5.85 -0.98 7.56
N GLN A 51 -5.28 -0.36 6.52
CA GLN A 51 -5.01 1.08 6.48
C GLN A 51 -6.21 1.92 6.03
N ILE A 52 -7.26 1.30 5.49
CA ILE A 52 -8.52 1.96 5.16
C ILE A 52 -9.32 2.04 6.48
N GLU A 53 -8.95 2.96 7.34
CA GLU A 53 -9.86 3.38 8.40
C GLU A 53 -10.98 4.18 7.74
N PRO A 54 -12.27 3.87 7.98
CA PRO A 54 -13.33 4.77 7.59
C PRO A 54 -13.06 6.09 8.30
N VAL A 55 -12.82 7.16 7.54
CA VAL A 55 -12.89 8.50 8.08
C VAL A 55 -14.35 8.73 8.45
N SER A 56 -14.76 8.29 9.64
CA SER A 56 -15.73 9.01 10.43
C SER A 56 -15.12 10.40 10.59
N LYS A 57 -15.49 11.27 9.67
CA LYS A 57 -15.30 12.71 9.78
C LYS A 57 -16.10 13.12 11.01
N GLU A 58 -15.45 13.08 12.17
CA GLU A 58 -15.99 13.77 13.35
C GLU A 58 -15.84 15.28 13.09
N ASP A 59 -16.97 15.95 13.27
CA ASP A 59 -17.33 17.32 12.86
C ASP A 59 -16.51 18.40 13.59
#